data_AF-A0A818EXJ2-F1
#
_entry.id   AF-A0A818EXJ2-F1
#
_cell.length_a   1.000
_cell.length_b   1.000
_cell.length_c   1.000
_cell.angle_alpha   90.00
_cell.angle_beta   90.00
_cell.angle_gamma   90.00
#
_symmetry.space_group_name_H-M   'P 1'
#
loop_
_entity.id
_entity.type
_entity.pdbx_description
1 polymer ?
#
loop_
_entity_poly.entity_id
_entity_poly.type
_entity_poly.pdbx_seq_one_letter_code
_entity_poly.pdbx_strand_id
1 'polypeptide(L)'
;MSNSFAEQLSNVKLKPSKDKTKDFSDPKLADQISTYQKTALETNMEEWQMLLVNETFPTVYCPITYSDAQHFIRIFERHFQKLHEHQLFDQIRERMDIWFNDDLEEKQWYEQIKERLQKTIDQAYPNTKELFAKTSSRSAKDACVFKRNFLEVYKNELSKFPDPSQENSRIIALLTAAFLSLCVTSATEVLSMFIISERIYQDMLLATEAQDSSDSLFKENIILRPFIPIDVDMEFRGFVYQQRLTCLSQYNYLIYSQRLCQWKDNILEKIISFFNQSVKTKLDKYKSHNYVIDFALAKGDDESVNSMKVWVIELNPFMETTDGALFSWQHERNLLEGRSNENQDKPLFRITEKVRQGSWSMLPISIRQWIKNENN
;
A
#
# COMPACT_ATOMS: atom_id res chain seq x y z
N MET A 1 -47.01 8.17 29.20
CA MET A 1 -45.61 8.01 29.65
C MET A 1 -44.96 7.01 28.71
N SER A 2 -44.08 7.49 27.83
CA SER A 2 -43.40 6.68 26.82
C SER A 2 -42.19 6.00 27.44
N ASN A 3 -42.16 4.67 27.40
CA ASN A 3 -41.01 3.88 27.85
C ASN A 3 -39.76 4.23 27.04
N SER A 4 -38.60 4.17 27.71
CA SER A 4 -37.33 4.56 27.10
C SER A 4 -36.89 3.52 26.06
N PHE A 5 -36.16 3.98 25.04
CA PHE A 5 -35.58 3.11 23.99
C PHE A 5 -34.69 2.00 24.58
N ALA A 6 -34.10 2.21 25.76
CA ALA A 6 -33.30 1.21 26.46
C ALA A 6 -34.15 0.06 27.04
N GLU A 7 -35.40 0.32 27.46
CA GLU A 7 -36.33 -0.72 27.95
C GLU A 7 -36.91 -1.58 26.82
N GLN A 8 -36.89 -1.08 25.58
CA GLN A 8 -37.30 -1.85 24.41
C GLN A 8 -36.22 -2.86 23.98
N LEU A 9 -34.95 -2.58 24.25
CA LEU A 9 -33.82 -3.45 23.89
C LEU A 9 -33.62 -4.62 24.86
N SER A 10 -34.03 -4.49 26.13
CA SER A 10 -33.84 -5.54 27.15
C SER A 10 -34.74 -6.77 26.95
N ASN A 11 -35.76 -6.68 26.10
CA ASN A 11 -36.71 -7.79 25.86
C ASN A 11 -36.42 -8.58 24.57
N VAL A 12 -35.34 -8.28 23.84
CA VAL A 12 -34.96 -9.02 22.64
C VAL A 12 -34.07 -10.21 23.02
N LYS A 13 -34.68 -11.40 23.19
CA LYS A 13 -33.92 -12.65 23.29
C LYS A 13 -33.36 -13.05 21.92
N LEU A 14 -32.10 -12.71 21.66
CA LEU A 14 -31.37 -13.21 20.50
C LEU A 14 -31.15 -14.72 20.60
N LYS A 15 -31.51 -15.47 19.55
CA LYS A 15 -31.18 -16.90 19.43
C LYS A 15 -29.66 -17.05 19.39
N PRO A 16 -29.06 -18.02 20.12
CA PRO A 16 -27.63 -18.26 20.03
C PRO A 16 -27.28 -18.76 18.63
N SER A 17 -26.40 -18.03 17.93
CA SER A 17 -25.74 -18.51 16.72
C SER A 17 -24.91 -19.75 17.04
N LYS A 18 -25.00 -20.79 16.20
CA LYS A 18 -24.23 -22.03 16.33
C LYS A 18 -22.78 -21.90 15.88
N ASP A 19 -22.43 -20.80 15.23
CA ASP A 19 -21.03 -20.51 14.90
C ASP A 19 -20.42 -19.69 16.03
N LYS A 20 -19.41 -20.26 16.68
CA LYS A 20 -18.49 -19.50 17.53
C LYS A 20 -17.71 -18.55 16.63
N THR A 21 -18.30 -17.42 16.26
CA THR A 21 -17.57 -16.24 15.80
C THR A 21 -16.58 -15.89 16.90
N LYS A 22 -15.32 -16.25 16.69
CA LYS A 22 -14.23 -15.72 17.50
C LYS A 22 -14.15 -14.23 17.17
N ASP A 23 -14.44 -13.41 18.16
CA ASP A 23 -14.21 -11.98 18.10
C ASP A 23 -12.70 -11.76 18.22
N PHE A 24 -12.09 -11.22 17.17
CA PHE A 24 -10.66 -10.88 17.14
C PHE A 24 -10.43 -9.37 17.36
N SER A 25 -11.48 -8.63 17.69
CA SER A 25 -11.38 -7.23 18.16
C SER A 25 -11.01 -7.13 19.63
N ASP A 26 -10.90 -8.29 20.32
CA ASP A 26 -10.33 -8.37 21.67
C ASP A 26 -8.93 -7.71 21.70
N PRO A 27 -8.59 -7.00 22.79
CA PRO A 27 -7.27 -6.42 22.97
C PRO A 27 -6.20 -7.50 22.77
N LYS A 28 -5.35 -7.30 21.75
CA LYS A 28 -4.24 -8.22 21.48
C LYS A 28 -3.33 -8.27 22.71
N LEU A 29 -3.03 -9.47 23.19
CA LEU A 29 -2.04 -9.67 24.26
C LEU A 29 -0.68 -9.11 23.82
N ALA A 30 0.14 -8.66 24.77
CA ALA A 30 1.48 -8.09 24.50
C ALA A 30 2.34 -8.99 23.59
N ASP A 31 2.26 -10.32 23.77
CA ASP A 31 2.97 -11.31 22.93
C ASP A 31 2.51 -11.30 21.46
N GLN A 32 1.22 -11.03 21.21
CA GLN A 32 0.67 -10.92 19.86
C GLN A 32 1.12 -9.63 19.16
N ILE A 33 1.32 -8.55 19.93
CA ILE A 33 1.86 -7.28 19.43
C ILE A 33 3.33 -7.44 19.04
N SER A 34 4.14 -8.03 19.92
CA SER A 34 5.56 -8.29 19.62
C SER A 34 5.74 -9.21 18.41
N THR A 35 4.93 -10.27 18.31
CA THR A 35 4.93 -11.16 17.15
C THR A 35 4.56 -10.41 15.87
N TYR A 36 3.50 -9.60 15.91
CA TYR A 36 3.08 -8.77 14.77
C TYR A 36 4.19 -7.82 14.32
N GLN A 37 4.78 -7.07 15.25
CA GLN A 37 5.86 -6.12 14.97
C GLN A 37 7.04 -6.82 14.31
N LYS A 38 7.49 -7.95 14.88
CA LYS A 38 8.58 -8.74 14.31
C LYS A 38 8.25 -9.21 12.90
N THR A 39 7.08 -9.81 12.67
CA THR A 39 6.72 -10.32 11.34
C THR A 39 6.55 -9.20 10.31
N ALA A 40 6.06 -8.01 10.71
CA ALA A 40 5.99 -6.84 9.85
C ALA A 40 7.37 -6.37 9.39
N LEU A 41 8.31 -6.21 10.33
CA LEU A 41 9.71 -5.87 10.03
C LEU A 41 10.39 -6.97 9.22
N GLU A 42 9.98 -8.22 9.40
CA GLU A 42 10.53 -9.33 8.65
C GLU A 42 10.29 -9.21 7.14
N THR A 43 9.25 -8.48 6.74
CA THR A 43 8.88 -8.24 5.34
C THR A 43 9.35 -6.91 4.77
N ASN A 44 10.11 -6.13 5.54
CA ASN A 44 10.78 -4.93 5.05
C ASN A 44 11.65 -5.26 3.81
N MET A 45 11.78 -4.30 2.91
CA MET A 45 12.41 -4.51 1.61
C MET A 45 13.85 -5.05 1.71
N GLU A 46 14.60 -4.59 2.69
CA GLU A 46 16.00 -4.97 2.95
C GLU A 46 16.14 -6.47 3.21
N GLU A 47 15.08 -7.13 3.66
CA GLU A 47 15.08 -8.54 4.04
C GLU A 47 14.93 -9.48 2.84
N TRP A 48 14.44 -8.98 1.70
CA TRP A 48 14.14 -9.82 0.53
C TRP A 48 14.66 -9.27 -0.80
N GLN A 49 14.89 -7.97 -0.93
CA GLN A 49 15.21 -7.33 -2.21
C GLN A 49 16.49 -7.88 -2.83
N MET A 50 17.52 -8.17 -2.02
CA MET A 50 18.77 -8.78 -2.52
C MET A 50 18.58 -10.19 -3.08
N LEU A 51 17.58 -10.94 -2.58
CA LEU A 51 17.25 -12.25 -3.13
C LEU A 51 16.56 -12.14 -4.50
N LEU A 52 15.88 -11.03 -4.75
CA LEU A 52 15.03 -10.81 -5.93
C LEU A 52 15.49 -9.64 -6.80
N VAL A 53 16.79 -9.32 -6.80
CA VAL A 53 17.35 -8.13 -7.48
C VAL A 53 16.99 -8.05 -8.97
N ASN A 54 16.80 -9.18 -9.65
CA ASN A 54 16.44 -9.23 -11.08
C ASN A 54 14.92 -9.33 -11.32
N GLU A 55 14.16 -9.63 -10.26
CA GLU A 55 12.71 -9.87 -10.27
C GLU A 55 11.93 -8.70 -9.67
N THR A 56 12.61 -7.72 -9.08
CA THR A 56 12.03 -6.48 -8.54
C THR A 56 12.68 -5.26 -9.21
N PHE A 57 12.09 -4.08 -9.03
CA PHE A 57 12.62 -2.86 -9.63
C PHE A 57 13.99 -2.48 -9.05
N PRO A 58 14.88 -1.86 -9.86
CA PRO A 58 16.14 -1.30 -9.37
C PRO A 58 15.91 -0.43 -8.15
N THR A 59 16.62 -0.73 -7.06
CA THR A 59 16.34 -0.18 -5.73
C THR A 59 17.61 0.43 -5.14
N VAL A 60 17.49 1.63 -4.59
CA VAL A 60 18.53 2.29 -3.79
C VAL A 60 17.98 2.72 -2.44
N TYR A 61 18.81 2.62 -1.41
CA TYR A 61 18.46 2.95 -0.04
C TYR A 61 19.12 4.26 0.40
N CYS A 62 18.34 5.11 1.06
CA CYS A 62 18.81 6.25 1.84
C CYS A 62 18.44 5.98 3.32
N PRO A 63 19.42 5.75 4.21
CA PRO A 63 19.15 5.41 5.60
C PRO A 63 18.31 6.43 6.36
N ILE A 64 17.38 5.92 7.16
CA ILE A 64 16.65 6.63 8.21
C ILE A 64 17.28 6.21 9.54
N THR A 65 17.80 7.17 10.29
CA THR A 65 18.29 6.96 11.66
C THR A 65 17.12 6.90 12.64
N TYR A 66 17.35 6.41 13.86
CA TYR A 66 16.33 6.44 14.91
C TYR A 66 15.87 7.88 15.19
N SER A 67 16.81 8.83 15.17
CA SER A 67 16.52 10.26 15.31
C SER A 67 15.65 10.82 14.17
N ASP A 68 15.87 10.38 12.93
CA ASP A 68 15.01 10.77 11.80
C ASP A 68 13.58 10.27 11.99
N ALA A 69 13.42 9.00 12.40
CA ALA A 69 12.11 8.41 12.67
C ALA A 69 11.36 9.17 13.77
N GLN A 70 12.05 9.53 14.85
CA GLN A 70 11.51 10.36 15.93
C GLN A 70 11.04 11.74 15.44
N HIS A 71 11.79 12.38 14.52
CA HIS A 71 11.36 13.64 13.93
C HIS A 71 10.10 13.47 13.07
N PHE A 72 10.02 12.46 12.21
CA PHE A 72 8.80 12.17 11.43
C PHE A 72 7.59 12.01 12.35
N ILE A 73 7.73 11.26 13.45
CA ILE A 73 6.67 11.06 14.46
C ILE A 73 6.23 12.39 15.06
N ARG A 74 7.17 13.15 15.65
CA ARG A 74 6.86 14.42 16.33
C ARG A 74 6.19 15.44 15.42
N ILE A 75 6.70 15.60 14.21
CA ILE A 75 6.14 16.54 13.22
C ILE A 75 4.73 16.13 12.84
N PHE A 76 4.49 14.83 12.61
CA PHE A 76 3.18 14.32 12.27
C PHE A 76 2.16 14.52 13.41
N GLU A 77 2.55 14.21 14.65
CA GLU A 77 1.69 14.39 15.83
C GLU A 77 1.31 15.86 16.06
N ARG A 78 2.29 16.76 15.92
CA ARG A 78 2.08 18.19 16.13
C ARG A 78 1.12 18.79 15.10
N HIS A 79 1.22 18.37 13.84
CA HIS A 79 0.53 19.03 12.73
C HIS A 79 -0.70 18.29 12.21
N PHE A 80 -0.76 16.95 12.29
CA PHE A 80 -1.74 16.14 11.57
C PHE A 80 -2.57 15.21 12.45
N GLN A 81 -2.02 14.66 13.54
CA GLN A 81 -2.74 13.68 14.39
C GLN A 81 -4.07 14.20 14.94
N LYS A 82 -4.19 15.52 15.15
CA LYS A 82 -5.42 16.17 15.65
C LYS A 82 -6.33 16.71 14.54
N LEU A 83 -5.91 16.64 13.27
CA LEU A 83 -6.73 17.12 12.17
C LEU A 83 -7.80 16.09 11.80
N HIS A 84 -9.03 16.56 11.64
CA HIS A 84 -10.07 15.75 11.03
C HIS A 84 -9.88 15.73 9.51
N GLU A 85 -10.26 14.63 8.84
CA GLU A 85 -9.99 14.44 7.40
C GLU A 85 -10.46 15.61 6.50
N HIS A 86 -11.54 16.31 6.87
CA HIS A 86 -12.07 17.44 6.12
C HIS A 86 -11.24 18.72 6.24
N GLN A 87 -10.44 18.86 7.30
CA GLN A 87 -9.53 20.00 7.52
C GLN A 87 -8.15 19.76 6.89
N LEU A 88 -7.85 18.50 6.59
CA LEU A 88 -6.54 18.04 6.17
C LEU A 88 -6.12 18.63 4.81
N PHE A 89 -7.05 18.69 3.84
CA PHE A 89 -6.76 19.16 2.48
C PHE A 89 -6.38 20.65 2.41
N ASP A 90 -7.16 21.52 3.04
CA ASP A 90 -6.92 22.96 3.01
C ASP A 90 -5.68 23.33 3.83
N GLN A 91 -5.52 22.72 5.02
CA GLN A 91 -4.42 23.05 5.92
C GLN A 91 -3.06 22.49 5.47
N ILE A 92 -2.99 21.30 4.85
CA ILE A 92 -1.73 20.78 4.31
C ILE A 92 -1.19 21.73 3.23
N ARG A 93 -2.07 22.19 2.32
CA ARG A 93 -1.68 23.01 1.17
C ARG A 93 -1.12 24.37 1.58
N GLU A 94 -1.66 24.97 2.63
CA GLU A 94 -1.24 26.27 3.16
C GLU A 94 0.02 26.20 4.04
N ARG A 95 0.34 25.03 4.63
CA ARG A 95 1.35 24.92 5.69
C ARG A 95 2.69 24.32 5.28
N MET A 96 2.87 23.83 4.05
CA MET A 96 4.13 23.21 3.60
C MET A 96 5.38 24.07 3.89
N ASP A 97 5.26 25.40 3.79
CA ASP A 97 6.37 26.33 4.01
C ASP A 97 6.52 26.78 5.48
N ILE A 98 5.66 26.30 6.39
CA ILE A 98 5.53 26.80 7.77
C ILE A 98 5.81 25.70 8.81
N TRP A 99 5.90 24.42 8.42
CA TRP A 99 6.01 23.28 9.33
C TRP A 99 7.09 23.42 10.40
N PHE A 100 8.19 24.06 10.04
CA PHE A 100 9.38 24.18 10.88
C PHE A 100 9.58 25.58 11.45
N ASN A 101 8.70 26.55 11.18
CA ASN A 101 9.03 27.97 11.32
C ASN A 101 9.50 28.40 12.72
N ASP A 102 9.06 27.70 13.76
CA ASP A 102 9.37 28.03 15.16
C ASP A 102 10.38 27.07 15.82
N ASP A 103 10.87 26.04 15.12
CA ASP A 103 11.78 25.02 15.67
C ASP A 103 13.09 24.94 14.88
N LEU A 104 14.19 25.43 15.48
CA LEU A 104 15.49 25.45 14.83
C LEU A 104 16.10 24.05 14.68
N GLU A 105 15.84 23.13 15.61
CA GLU A 105 16.36 21.76 15.58
C GLU A 105 15.75 21.01 14.40
N GLU A 106 14.42 21.10 14.25
CA GLU A 106 13.73 20.44 13.13
C GLU A 106 14.07 21.06 11.78
N LYS A 107 14.31 22.38 11.69
CA LYS A 107 14.84 23.01 10.46
C LYS A 107 16.19 22.42 10.07
N GLN A 108 17.10 22.28 11.04
CA GLN A 108 18.42 21.71 10.80
C GLN A 108 18.32 20.24 10.40
N TRP A 109 17.50 19.45 11.09
CA TRP A 109 17.22 18.07 10.74
C TRP A 109 16.67 17.96 9.31
N TYR A 110 15.67 18.76 8.95
CA TYR A 110 15.03 18.74 7.64
C TYR A 110 16.04 18.99 6.51
N GLU A 111 16.89 20.00 6.65
CA GLU A 111 17.93 20.27 5.65
C GLU A 111 18.97 19.16 5.58
N GLN A 112 19.34 18.53 6.71
CA GLN A 112 20.29 17.41 6.72
C GLN A 112 19.73 16.15 6.02
N ILE A 113 18.50 15.74 6.33
CA ILE A 113 17.88 14.58 5.68
C ILE A 113 17.60 14.86 4.20
N LYS A 114 17.20 16.08 3.85
CA LYS A 114 17.01 16.52 2.47
C LYS A 114 18.30 16.50 1.67
N GLU A 115 19.41 17.03 2.23
CA GLU A 115 20.72 16.97 1.58
C GLU A 115 21.18 15.53 1.39
N ARG A 116 21.06 14.69 2.43
CA ARG A 116 21.42 13.27 2.36
C ARG A 116 20.62 12.55 1.27
N LEU A 117 19.31 12.74 1.24
CA LEU A 117 18.43 12.12 0.26
C LEU A 117 18.69 12.63 -1.16
N GLN A 118 18.88 13.94 -1.33
CA GLN A 118 19.17 14.51 -2.66
C GLN A 118 20.50 13.99 -3.20
N LYS A 119 21.54 13.90 -2.34
CA LYS A 119 22.81 13.27 -2.71
C LYS A 119 22.64 11.81 -3.13
N THR A 120 21.81 11.04 -2.44
CA THR A 120 21.51 9.66 -2.83
C THR A 120 20.80 9.60 -4.19
N ILE A 121 19.82 10.48 -4.44
CA ILE A 121 19.13 10.60 -5.73
C ILE A 121 20.13 10.90 -6.86
N ASP A 122 20.94 11.94 -6.69
CA ASP A 122 21.88 12.41 -7.72
C ASP A 122 22.93 11.34 -8.06
N GLN A 123 23.38 10.57 -7.07
CA GLN A 123 24.34 9.49 -7.24
C GLN A 123 23.74 8.26 -7.92
N ALA A 124 22.53 7.87 -7.52
CA ALA A 124 21.88 6.65 -8.01
C ALA A 124 21.27 6.83 -9.40
N TYR A 125 20.74 8.01 -9.67
CA TYR A 125 19.86 8.26 -10.80
C TYR A 125 20.18 9.60 -11.50
N PRO A 126 21.43 9.86 -11.93
CA PRO A 126 21.86 11.16 -12.46
C PRO A 126 21.10 11.60 -13.72
N ASN A 127 20.47 10.66 -14.44
CA ASN A 127 19.73 10.91 -15.67
C ASN A 127 18.22 10.64 -15.54
N THR A 128 17.75 10.16 -14.39
CA THR A 128 16.32 9.86 -14.19
C THR A 128 15.68 11.00 -13.43
N LYS A 129 14.62 11.57 -14.00
CA LYS A 129 13.88 12.68 -13.38
C LYS A 129 12.68 12.21 -12.57
N GLU A 130 12.18 11.01 -12.85
CA GLU A 130 10.95 10.48 -12.29
C GLU A 130 11.24 9.26 -11.41
N LEU A 131 10.98 9.40 -10.12
CA LEU A 131 11.25 8.39 -9.11
C LEU A 131 9.97 8.00 -8.39
N PHE A 132 10.00 6.81 -7.82
CA PHE A 132 9.07 6.34 -6.82
C PHE A 132 9.81 6.22 -5.49
N ALA A 133 9.21 6.72 -4.42
CA ALA A 133 9.76 6.63 -3.07
C ALA A 133 8.81 5.94 -2.10
N LYS A 134 9.37 5.10 -1.22
CA LYS A 134 8.66 4.46 -0.09
C LYS A 134 9.58 4.29 1.11
N THR A 135 9.06 3.92 2.28
CA THR A 135 9.88 3.44 3.40
C THR A 135 10.23 1.96 3.22
N SER A 136 10.93 1.35 4.19
CA SER A 136 11.21 -0.09 4.20
C SER A 136 9.96 -0.96 4.11
N SER A 137 8.84 -0.49 4.66
CA SER A 137 7.56 -1.21 4.64
C SER A 137 6.60 -0.69 3.57
N ARG A 138 6.05 0.53 3.68
CA ARG A 138 4.94 1.00 2.83
C ARG A 138 5.29 2.27 2.05
N SER A 139 4.56 2.50 0.96
CA SER A 139 4.55 3.82 0.31
C SER A 139 3.47 4.72 0.90
N ALA A 140 3.66 6.03 0.73
CA ALA A 140 2.77 7.10 1.18
C ALA A 140 1.54 7.26 0.26
N LYS A 141 0.84 6.16 -0.06
CA LYS A 141 -0.35 6.14 -0.95
C LYS A 141 -1.48 7.05 -0.46
N ASP A 142 -1.58 7.26 0.84
CA ASP A 142 -2.52 8.16 1.50
C ASP A 142 -2.20 9.65 1.30
N ALA A 143 -0.92 10.00 1.13
CA ALA A 143 -0.48 11.38 0.99
C ALA A 143 -0.56 11.93 -0.45
N CYS A 144 -0.61 11.05 -1.45
CA CYS A 144 -0.53 11.45 -2.86
C CYS A 144 -1.68 12.38 -3.30
N VAL A 145 -2.84 12.28 -2.66
CA VAL A 145 -4.04 13.10 -2.93
C VAL A 145 -3.86 14.57 -2.57
N PHE A 146 -2.86 14.90 -1.74
CA PHE A 146 -2.61 16.27 -1.30
C PHE A 146 -1.69 17.05 -2.25
N LYS A 147 -1.20 16.43 -3.34
CA LYS A 147 -0.43 17.15 -4.36
C LYS A 147 -1.28 18.26 -4.99
N ARG A 148 -0.67 19.43 -5.19
CA ARG A 148 -1.36 20.64 -5.72
C ARG A 148 -2.07 20.39 -7.06
N ASN A 149 -1.48 19.56 -7.92
CA ASN A 149 -2.02 19.21 -9.24
C ASN A 149 -2.87 17.93 -9.27
N PHE A 150 -3.14 17.26 -8.14
CA PHE A 150 -3.85 15.97 -8.13
C PHE A 150 -5.21 16.05 -8.86
N LEU A 151 -5.97 17.12 -8.61
CA LEU A 151 -7.29 17.30 -9.21
C LEU A 151 -7.21 17.42 -10.73
N GLU A 152 -6.21 18.15 -11.22
CA GLU A 152 -5.97 18.31 -12.66
C GLU A 152 -5.63 16.97 -13.29
N VAL A 153 -4.74 16.20 -12.66
CA VAL A 153 -4.39 14.83 -13.11
C VAL A 153 -5.64 13.96 -13.12
N TYR A 154 -6.45 13.96 -12.07
CA TYR A 154 -7.71 13.22 -12.01
C TYR A 154 -8.68 13.61 -13.13
N LYS A 155 -8.90 14.91 -13.36
CA LYS A 155 -9.79 15.41 -14.43
C LYS A 155 -9.26 14.99 -15.80
N ASN A 156 -7.95 15.06 -16.02
CA ASN A 156 -7.31 14.61 -17.25
C ASN A 156 -7.49 13.11 -17.46
N GLU A 157 -7.22 12.26 -16.46
CA GLU A 157 -7.44 10.81 -16.57
C GLU A 157 -8.91 10.46 -16.78
N LEU A 158 -9.83 11.18 -16.14
CA LEU A 158 -11.27 10.96 -16.28
C LEU A 158 -11.77 11.30 -17.69
N SER A 159 -11.24 12.35 -18.32
CA SER A 159 -11.60 12.73 -19.69
C SER A 159 -11.23 11.69 -20.76
N LYS A 160 -10.37 10.71 -20.44
CA LYS A 160 -10.01 9.61 -21.34
C LYS A 160 -11.11 8.56 -21.48
N PHE A 161 -12.11 8.57 -20.60
CA PHE A 161 -13.22 7.61 -20.64
C PHE A 161 -14.36 8.10 -21.54
N PRO A 162 -14.99 7.21 -22.33
CA PRO A 162 -16.16 7.56 -23.15
C PRO A 162 -17.35 8.07 -22.32
N ASP A 163 -17.52 7.52 -21.11
CA ASP A 163 -18.54 7.96 -20.16
C ASP A 163 -17.89 8.26 -18.79
N PRO A 164 -17.50 9.53 -18.56
CA PRO A 164 -16.98 10.04 -17.28
C PRO A 164 -17.97 9.99 -16.12
N SER A 165 -19.27 9.80 -16.39
CA SER A 165 -20.29 9.75 -15.34
C SER A 165 -20.34 8.37 -14.64
N GLN A 166 -19.87 7.33 -15.34
CA GLN A 166 -19.82 5.97 -14.79
C GLN A 166 -18.92 5.91 -13.56
N GLU A 167 -19.44 5.24 -12.53
CA GLU A 167 -18.72 5.04 -11.28
C GLU A 167 -17.37 4.36 -11.49
N ASN A 168 -17.34 3.31 -12.32
CA ASN A 168 -16.10 2.58 -12.64
C ASN A 168 -15.05 3.49 -13.29
N SER A 169 -15.44 4.33 -14.27
CA SER A 169 -14.56 5.30 -14.92
C SER A 169 -13.95 6.27 -13.92
N ARG A 170 -14.77 6.79 -13.00
CA ARG A 170 -14.33 7.73 -11.96
C ARG A 170 -13.35 7.10 -10.99
N ILE A 171 -13.57 5.84 -10.59
CA ILE A 171 -12.66 5.15 -9.67
C ILE A 171 -11.35 4.79 -10.38
N ILE A 172 -11.40 4.33 -11.63
CA ILE A 172 -10.17 4.06 -12.40
C ILE A 172 -9.36 5.34 -12.55
N ALA A 173 -9.98 6.44 -12.98
CA ALA A 173 -9.29 7.72 -13.11
C ALA A 173 -8.68 8.20 -11.79
N LEU A 174 -9.40 8.02 -10.67
CA LEU A 174 -8.92 8.38 -9.33
C LEU A 174 -7.69 7.55 -8.92
N LEU A 175 -7.76 6.23 -9.10
CA LEU A 175 -6.63 5.34 -8.78
C LEU A 175 -5.43 5.63 -9.68
N THR A 176 -5.66 5.91 -10.96
CA THR A 176 -4.58 6.28 -11.90
C THR A 176 -3.94 7.61 -11.48
N ALA A 177 -4.74 8.61 -11.13
CA ALA A 177 -4.22 9.90 -10.66
C ALA A 177 -3.44 9.77 -9.35
N ALA A 178 -3.91 8.93 -8.42
CA ALA A 178 -3.18 8.58 -7.20
C ALA A 178 -1.85 7.90 -7.49
N PHE A 179 -1.83 6.93 -8.39
CA PHE A 179 -0.59 6.26 -8.80
C PHE A 179 0.40 7.23 -9.46
N LEU A 180 -0.05 8.05 -10.43
CA LEU A 180 0.79 9.06 -11.07
C LEU A 180 1.31 10.11 -10.08
N SER A 181 0.52 10.44 -9.06
CA SER A 181 0.91 11.38 -8.01
C SER A 181 1.98 10.82 -7.06
N LEU A 182 2.29 9.52 -7.10
CA LEU A 182 3.44 8.93 -6.40
C LEU A 182 4.78 9.17 -7.11
N CYS A 183 4.76 9.64 -8.36
CA CYS A 183 5.96 10.06 -9.05
C CYS A 183 6.54 11.32 -8.38
N VAL A 184 7.81 11.29 -8.02
CA VAL A 184 8.53 12.38 -7.37
C VAL A 184 9.83 12.68 -8.10
N THR A 185 10.27 13.94 -8.06
CA THR A 185 11.45 14.40 -8.82
C THR A 185 12.58 14.95 -7.96
N SER A 186 12.37 15.11 -6.65
CA SER A 186 13.35 15.71 -5.73
C SER A 186 13.18 15.21 -4.30
N ALA A 187 14.21 15.38 -3.47
CA ALA A 187 14.15 15.08 -2.04
C ALA A 187 13.04 15.87 -1.34
N THR A 188 12.80 17.12 -1.73
CA THR A 188 11.74 17.97 -1.19
C THR A 188 10.36 17.34 -1.41
N GLU A 189 10.08 16.82 -2.61
CA GLU A 189 8.79 16.17 -2.90
C GLU A 189 8.62 14.87 -2.11
N VAL A 190 9.68 14.08 -1.95
CA VAL A 190 9.66 12.86 -1.13
C VAL A 190 9.32 13.19 0.32
N LEU A 191 10.08 14.11 0.94
CA LEU A 191 9.91 14.46 2.33
C LEU A 191 8.55 15.11 2.60
N SER A 192 8.09 15.97 1.69
CA SER A 192 6.75 16.58 1.78
C SER A 192 5.65 15.53 1.83
N MET A 193 5.76 14.49 1.01
CA MET A 193 4.78 13.40 0.97
C MET A 193 4.89 12.48 2.20
N PHE A 194 6.10 12.23 2.68
CA PHE A 194 6.33 11.34 3.83
C PHE A 194 5.89 11.98 5.14
N ILE A 195 6.15 13.28 5.33
CA ILE A 195 5.80 14.04 6.55
C ILE A 195 4.28 14.05 6.80
N ILE A 196 3.46 14.05 5.74
CA ILE A 196 2.00 14.14 5.85
C ILE A 196 1.30 12.77 5.79
N SER A 197 2.06 11.68 5.64
CA SER A 197 1.50 10.34 5.48
C SER A 197 1.31 9.65 6.83
N GLU A 198 0.05 9.29 7.13
CA GLU A 198 -0.29 8.46 8.29
C GLU A 198 0.35 7.07 8.17
N ARG A 199 0.44 6.53 6.94
CA ARG A 199 1.11 5.24 6.72
C ARG A 199 2.58 5.28 7.13
N ILE A 200 3.30 6.34 6.74
CA ILE A 200 4.71 6.50 7.12
C ILE A 200 4.84 6.74 8.63
N TYR A 201 3.97 7.57 9.21
CA TYR A 201 3.92 7.79 10.66
C TYR A 201 3.77 6.47 11.44
N GLN A 202 2.82 5.61 11.05
CA GLN A 202 2.60 4.30 11.66
C GLN A 202 3.80 3.36 11.48
N ASP A 203 4.48 3.40 10.34
CA ASP A 203 5.70 2.61 10.10
C ASP A 203 6.82 3.05 11.06
N MET A 204 7.02 4.37 11.22
CA MET A 204 8.04 4.90 12.13
C MET A 204 7.73 4.56 13.60
N LEU A 205 6.46 4.64 14.03
CA LEU A 205 6.06 4.17 15.36
C LEU A 205 6.41 2.70 15.56
N LEU A 206 6.01 1.84 14.62
CA LEU A 206 6.26 0.41 14.71
C LEU A 206 7.76 0.11 14.77
N ALA A 207 8.56 0.76 13.92
CA ALA A 207 10.01 0.56 13.88
C ALA A 207 10.69 1.04 15.18
N THR A 208 10.30 2.21 15.70
CA THR A 208 10.90 2.77 16.93
C THR A 208 10.48 2.04 18.20
N GLU A 209 9.31 1.40 18.24
CA GLU A 209 8.86 0.57 19.35
C GLU A 209 9.49 -0.84 19.34
N ALA A 210 9.69 -1.42 18.15
CA ALA A 210 10.13 -2.80 18.00
C ALA A 210 11.65 -2.97 18.02
N GLN A 211 12.40 -1.90 17.76
CA GLN A 211 13.86 -1.92 17.62
C GLN A 211 14.51 -1.16 18.79
N ASP A 212 15.74 -1.54 19.14
CA ASP A 212 16.50 -0.80 20.15
C ASP A 212 16.72 0.64 19.67
N SER A 213 16.61 1.60 20.60
CA SER A 213 16.93 3.01 20.38
C SER A 213 18.35 3.28 19.86
N SER A 214 19.25 2.29 19.92
CA SER A 214 20.56 2.38 19.31
C SER A 214 20.48 2.34 17.77
N ASP A 215 21.07 3.34 17.11
CA ASP A 215 21.16 3.42 15.64
C ASP A 215 21.86 2.19 15.01
N SER A 216 22.60 1.39 15.78
CA SER A 216 23.24 0.17 15.29
C SER A 216 22.26 -0.99 15.04
N LEU A 217 21.09 -0.96 15.68
CA LEU A 217 20.04 -1.98 15.54
C LEU A 217 18.82 -1.48 14.76
N PHE A 218 18.64 -0.15 14.68
CA PHE A 218 17.58 0.45 13.90
C PHE A 218 17.81 0.29 12.39
N LYS A 219 16.86 -0.27 11.65
CA LYS A 219 16.99 -0.59 10.22
C LYS A 219 15.77 -0.14 9.43
N GLU A 220 15.75 1.14 9.08
CA GLU A 220 14.75 1.73 8.18
C GLU A 220 15.45 2.57 7.10
N ASN A 221 14.83 2.66 5.94
CA ASN A 221 15.34 3.41 4.81
C ASN A 221 14.22 4.12 4.05
N ILE A 222 14.57 5.25 3.45
CA ILE A 222 13.87 5.77 2.29
C ILE A 222 14.38 5.00 1.08
N ILE A 223 13.46 4.34 0.39
CA ILE A 223 13.72 3.50 -0.77
C ILE A 223 13.38 4.30 -2.02
N LEU A 224 14.34 4.38 -2.92
CA LEU A 224 14.23 5.05 -4.22
C LEU A 224 14.24 4.01 -5.34
N ARG A 225 13.31 4.17 -6.28
CA ARG A 225 13.20 3.34 -7.50
C ARG A 225 12.89 4.25 -8.69
N PRO A 226 13.30 3.92 -9.93
CA PRO A 226 12.76 4.59 -11.11
C PRO A 226 11.24 4.47 -11.12
N PHE A 227 10.54 5.56 -11.44
CA PHE A 227 9.08 5.51 -11.59
C PHE A 227 8.76 4.76 -12.88
N ILE A 228 8.06 3.63 -12.77
CA ILE A 228 7.65 2.81 -13.90
C ILE A 228 6.11 2.80 -13.93
N PRO A 229 5.50 3.35 -14.98
CA PRO A 229 4.04 3.35 -15.12
C PRO A 229 3.48 1.92 -15.13
N ILE A 230 2.61 1.62 -14.16
CA ILE A 230 1.86 0.37 -14.08
C ILE A 230 0.38 0.75 -14.14
N ASP A 231 -0.36 0.11 -15.04
CA ASP A 231 -1.80 0.36 -15.11
C ASP A 231 -2.48 -0.22 -13.86
N VAL A 232 -3.50 0.47 -13.33
CA VAL A 232 -4.12 0.15 -12.03
C VAL A 232 -4.79 -1.23 -11.94
N ASP A 233 -5.07 -1.88 -13.07
CA ASP A 233 -5.61 -3.24 -13.15
C ASP A 233 -4.54 -4.31 -13.39
N MET A 234 -3.26 -3.93 -13.45
CA MET A 234 -2.10 -4.81 -13.67
C MET A 234 -1.24 -5.01 -12.40
N GLU A 235 -1.84 -4.81 -11.23
CA GLU A 235 -1.28 -5.14 -9.92
C GLU A 235 -2.07 -6.31 -9.31
N PHE A 236 -1.36 -7.30 -8.76
CA PHE A 236 -1.93 -8.54 -8.26
C PHE A 236 -1.35 -8.90 -6.90
N ARG A 237 -2.20 -9.40 -6.00
CA ARG A 237 -1.81 -9.91 -4.69
C ARG A 237 -1.84 -11.42 -4.67
N GLY A 238 -0.68 -12.04 -4.43
CA GLY A 238 -0.50 -13.47 -4.26
C GLY A 238 -0.36 -13.87 -2.79
N PHE A 239 -0.87 -15.05 -2.46
CA PHE A 239 -0.72 -15.65 -1.13
C PHE A 239 0.19 -16.86 -1.25
N VAL A 240 1.29 -16.85 -0.52
CA VAL A 240 2.25 -17.96 -0.49
C VAL A 240 2.19 -18.63 0.88
N TYR A 241 1.94 -19.93 0.87
CA TYR A 241 1.95 -20.76 2.06
C TYR A 241 2.80 -22.00 1.80
N GLN A 242 3.77 -22.26 2.67
CA GLN A 242 4.74 -23.34 2.52
C GLN A 242 5.42 -23.32 1.14
N GLN A 243 5.90 -22.15 0.70
CA GLN A 243 6.56 -21.94 -0.60
C GLN A 243 5.70 -22.27 -1.83
N ARG A 244 4.37 -22.32 -1.68
CA ARG A 244 3.43 -22.51 -2.79
C ARG A 244 2.52 -21.29 -2.91
N LEU A 245 2.41 -20.75 -4.11
CA LEU A 245 1.40 -19.75 -4.44
C LEU A 245 0.02 -20.43 -4.43
N THR A 246 -0.81 -20.12 -3.44
CA THR A 246 -2.10 -20.77 -3.18
C THR A 246 -3.29 -19.99 -3.75
N CYS A 247 -3.23 -18.67 -3.70
CA CYS A 247 -4.26 -17.75 -4.17
C CYS A 247 -3.63 -16.56 -4.88
N LEU A 248 -4.36 -15.99 -5.83
CA LEU A 248 -4.03 -14.77 -6.54
C LEU A 248 -5.28 -13.88 -6.63
N SER A 249 -5.12 -12.58 -6.46
CA SER A 249 -6.20 -11.59 -6.53
C SER A 249 -5.80 -10.41 -7.39
N GLN A 250 -6.73 -9.84 -8.15
CA GLN A 250 -6.64 -8.43 -8.55
C GLN A 250 -6.42 -7.57 -7.31
N TYR A 251 -5.41 -6.70 -7.31
CA TYR A 251 -5.11 -5.84 -6.17
C TYR A 251 -6.18 -4.75 -6.01
N ASN A 252 -6.42 -3.95 -7.06
CA ASN A 252 -7.44 -2.91 -7.06
C ASN A 252 -8.82 -3.50 -7.34
N TYR A 253 -9.41 -4.19 -6.37
CA TYR A 253 -10.68 -4.89 -6.53
C TYR A 253 -11.92 -4.00 -6.61
N LEU A 254 -11.79 -2.68 -6.39
CA LEU A 254 -12.88 -1.70 -6.53
C LEU A 254 -13.29 -1.48 -7.99
N ILE A 255 -12.40 -1.79 -8.94
CA ILE A 255 -12.64 -1.56 -10.38
C ILE A 255 -12.91 -2.86 -11.12
N TYR A 256 -13.75 -2.75 -12.14
CA TYR A 256 -13.89 -3.74 -13.20
C TYR A 256 -13.03 -3.33 -14.39
N SER A 257 -12.23 -4.28 -14.89
CA SER A 257 -11.46 -4.11 -16.13
C SER A 257 -11.86 -5.19 -17.13
N GLN A 258 -12.39 -4.77 -18.28
CA GLN A 258 -12.79 -5.68 -19.34
C GLN A 258 -11.59 -6.44 -19.91
N ARG A 259 -10.45 -5.76 -20.13
CA ARG A 259 -9.23 -6.42 -20.62
C ARG A 259 -8.68 -7.43 -19.61
N LEU A 260 -8.76 -7.14 -18.31
CA LEU A 260 -8.34 -8.09 -17.28
C LEU A 260 -9.21 -9.36 -17.31
N CYS A 261 -10.52 -9.23 -17.55
CA CYS A 261 -11.39 -10.40 -17.72
C CYS A 261 -11.01 -11.23 -18.95
N GLN A 262 -10.67 -10.58 -20.06
CA GLN A 262 -10.23 -11.24 -21.29
C GLN A 262 -8.87 -11.92 -21.14
N TRP A 263 -7.98 -11.37 -20.32
CA TRP A 263 -6.60 -11.82 -20.13
C TRP A 263 -6.38 -12.68 -18.88
N LYS A 264 -7.45 -13.00 -18.13
CA LYS A 264 -7.39 -13.66 -16.83
C LYS A 264 -6.47 -14.90 -16.84
N ASP A 265 -6.68 -15.81 -17.78
CA ASP A 265 -5.92 -17.06 -17.84
C ASP A 265 -4.47 -16.83 -18.27
N ASN A 266 -4.22 -15.96 -19.26
CA ASN A 266 -2.86 -15.62 -19.69
C ASN A 266 -2.04 -14.95 -18.57
N ILE A 267 -2.66 -14.05 -17.80
CA ILE A 267 -2.02 -13.38 -16.66
C ILE A 267 -1.70 -14.40 -15.56
N LEU A 268 -2.65 -15.28 -15.26
CA LEU A 268 -2.47 -16.35 -14.28
C LEU A 268 -1.27 -17.24 -14.64
N GLU A 269 -1.23 -17.74 -15.87
CA GLU A 269 -0.15 -18.61 -16.34
C GLU A 269 1.20 -17.89 -16.31
N LYS A 270 1.23 -16.62 -16.71
CA LYS A 270 2.45 -15.81 -16.71
C LYS A 270 2.99 -15.58 -15.30
N ILE A 271 2.13 -15.25 -14.33
CA ILE A 271 2.52 -15.06 -12.92
C ILE A 271 2.96 -16.39 -12.31
N ILE A 272 2.26 -17.50 -12.56
CA ILE A 272 2.66 -18.84 -12.07
C ILE A 272 4.03 -19.22 -12.62
N SER A 273 4.25 -19.03 -13.92
CA SER A 273 5.52 -19.33 -14.59
C SER A 273 6.65 -18.51 -13.98
N PHE A 274 6.47 -17.19 -13.87
CA PHE A 274 7.44 -16.29 -13.24
C PHE A 274 7.74 -16.68 -11.78
N PHE A 275 6.70 -16.94 -10.99
CA PHE A 275 6.87 -17.31 -9.58
C PHE A 275 7.68 -18.60 -9.45
N ASN A 276 7.29 -19.66 -10.16
CA ASN A 276 7.92 -20.96 -10.06
C ASN A 276 9.35 -20.98 -10.63
N GLN A 277 9.61 -20.23 -11.71
CA GLN A 277 10.90 -20.27 -12.42
C GLN A 277 11.92 -19.28 -11.86
N SER A 278 11.47 -18.12 -11.35
CA SER A 278 12.37 -17.00 -11.01
C SER A 278 12.34 -16.60 -9.54
N VAL A 279 11.22 -16.78 -8.84
CA VAL A 279 11.03 -16.24 -7.48
C VAL A 279 11.19 -17.31 -6.40
N LYS A 280 10.45 -18.43 -6.53
CA LYS A 280 10.30 -19.45 -5.49
C LYS A 280 11.63 -19.93 -4.93
N THR A 281 12.52 -20.44 -5.78
CA THR A 281 13.82 -20.98 -5.36
C THR A 281 14.73 -19.92 -4.72
N LYS A 282 14.58 -18.65 -5.08
CA LYS A 282 15.37 -17.57 -4.47
C LYS A 282 14.87 -17.24 -3.06
N LEU A 283 13.56 -17.27 -2.88
CA LEU A 283 12.92 -17.10 -1.57
C LEU A 283 12.98 -18.35 -0.69
N ASP A 284 13.51 -19.49 -1.14
CA ASP A 284 13.82 -20.62 -0.23
C ASP A 284 14.89 -20.24 0.82
N LYS A 285 15.70 -19.21 0.54
CA LYS A 285 16.69 -18.65 1.48
C LYS A 285 16.09 -17.57 2.39
N TYR A 286 14.84 -17.20 2.16
CA TYR A 286 14.16 -16.19 2.94
C TYR A 286 13.68 -16.79 4.27
N LYS A 287 13.65 -15.96 5.31
CA LYS A 287 13.35 -16.40 6.69
C LYS A 287 11.93 -16.91 6.90
N SER A 288 10.98 -16.53 6.06
CA SER A 288 9.59 -17.01 6.14
C SER A 288 9.20 -17.81 4.90
N HIS A 289 8.49 -18.92 5.13
CA HIS A 289 7.90 -19.75 4.07
C HIS A 289 6.43 -19.39 3.79
N ASN A 290 5.88 -18.45 4.55
CA ASN A 290 4.52 -17.95 4.43
C ASN A 290 4.55 -16.43 4.33
N TYR A 291 4.08 -15.88 3.21
CA TYR A 291 4.07 -14.45 2.96
C TYR A 291 3.01 -14.09 1.94
N VAL A 292 2.59 -12.84 1.94
CA VAL A 292 1.82 -12.25 0.85
C VAL A 292 2.80 -11.55 -0.07
N ILE A 293 2.61 -11.69 -1.38
CA ILE A 293 3.51 -11.14 -2.40
C ILE A 293 2.70 -10.34 -3.40
N ASP A 294 3.07 -9.09 -3.65
CA ASP A 294 2.43 -8.27 -4.66
C ASP A 294 3.26 -8.31 -5.95
N PHE A 295 2.57 -8.51 -7.07
CA PHE A 295 3.12 -8.54 -8.41
C PHE A 295 2.59 -7.36 -9.22
N ALA A 296 3.42 -6.84 -10.13
CA ALA A 296 3.00 -5.90 -11.16
C ALA A 296 3.36 -6.42 -12.55
N LEU A 297 2.49 -6.18 -13.53
CA LEU A 297 2.78 -6.37 -14.95
C LEU A 297 3.04 -5.00 -15.60
N ALA A 298 4.31 -4.73 -15.90
CA ALA A 298 4.71 -3.53 -16.62
C ALA A 298 4.56 -3.74 -18.13
N LYS A 299 4.16 -2.69 -18.86
CA LYS A 299 3.98 -2.72 -20.32
C LYS A 299 5.28 -3.14 -21.03
N GLY A 300 5.13 -3.98 -22.05
CA GLY A 300 6.20 -4.36 -22.96
C GLY A 300 6.15 -3.58 -24.27
N ASP A 301 6.70 -4.18 -25.32
CA ASP A 301 6.75 -3.59 -26.66
C ASP A 301 5.38 -3.48 -27.35
N ASP A 302 4.38 -4.23 -26.89
CA ASP A 302 3.01 -4.22 -27.39
C ASP A 302 1.97 -4.34 -26.26
N GLU A 303 0.68 -4.35 -26.62
CA GLU A 303 -0.42 -4.45 -25.64
C GLU A 303 -0.75 -5.88 -25.20
N SER A 304 -0.01 -6.90 -25.65
CA SER A 304 -0.26 -8.28 -25.27
C SER A 304 0.29 -8.63 -23.89
N VAL A 305 -0.35 -9.57 -23.20
CA VAL A 305 0.15 -10.12 -21.93
C VAL A 305 1.55 -10.74 -22.08
N ASN A 306 1.86 -11.26 -23.26
CA ASN A 306 3.14 -11.92 -23.51
C ASN A 306 4.31 -10.95 -23.48
N SER A 307 4.17 -9.74 -24.02
CA SER A 307 5.22 -8.73 -24.01
C SER A 307 5.43 -8.07 -22.64
N MET A 308 4.39 -8.06 -21.79
CA MET A 308 4.49 -7.49 -20.44
C MET A 308 5.55 -8.20 -19.59
N LYS A 309 6.19 -7.47 -18.68
CA LYS A 309 7.14 -8.03 -17.72
C LYS A 309 6.52 -8.10 -16.32
N VAL A 310 6.63 -9.26 -15.68
CA VAL A 310 6.19 -9.45 -14.29
C VAL A 310 7.30 -9.00 -13.35
N TRP A 311 6.92 -8.27 -12.31
CA TRP A 311 7.81 -7.81 -11.25
C TRP A 311 7.21 -8.16 -9.88
N VAL A 312 8.06 -8.52 -8.92
CA VAL A 312 7.73 -8.51 -7.49
C VAL A 312 7.88 -7.08 -6.99
N ILE A 313 6.82 -6.52 -6.42
CA ILE A 313 6.83 -5.13 -5.94
C ILE A 313 6.89 -5.02 -4.42
N GLU A 314 6.31 -5.99 -3.71
CA GLU A 314 6.17 -5.99 -2.24
C GLU A 314 6.14 -7.42 -1.69
N LEU A 315 6.73 -7.64 -0.51
CA LEU A 315 6.37 -8.75 0.37
C LEU A 315 5.67 -8.20 1.60
N ASN A 316 4.61 -8.87 2.05
CA ASN A 316 3.86 -8.52 3.24
C ASN A 316 3.70 -9.74 4.15
N PRO A 317 3.42 -9.54 5.45
CA PRO A 317 3.20 -10.64 6.35
C PRO A 317 1.99 -11.50 5.95
N PHE A 318 2.09 -12.81 6.16
CA PHE A 318 0.94 -13.72 6.04
C PHE A 318 0.07 -13.63 7.29
N MET A 319 -0.61 -12.49 7.46
CA MET A 319 -1.41 -12.17 8.64
C MET A 319 -2.66 -11.39 8.26
N GLU A 320 -3.66 -11.43 9.14
CA GLU A 320 -4.98 -10.80 8.94
C GLU A 320 -4.93 -9.26 8.83
N THR A 321 -3.81 -8.67 9.25
CA THR A 321 -3.52 -7.23 9.12
C THR A 321 -3.13 -6.82 7.70
N THR A 322 -2.74 -7.78 6.86
CA THR A 322 -2.47 -7.55 5.43
C THR A 322 -3.79 -7.64 4.67
N ASP A 323 -4.16 -6.65 3.86
CA ASP A 323 -5.43 -6.67 3.11
C ASP A 323 -5.57 -7.96 2.26
N GLY A 324 -6.71 -8.66 2.38
CA GLY A 324 -6.97 -9.93 1.69
C GLY A 324 -7.35 -9.78 0.21
N ALA A 325 -7.51 -8.54 -0.27
CA ALA A 325 -8.08 -8.18 -1.56
C ALA A 325 -9.43 -8.87 -1.81
N LEU A 326 -9.52 -9.79 -2.76
CA LEU A 326 -10.74 -10.56 -3.05
C LEU A 326 -10.91 -11.81 -2.18
N PHE A 327 -10.11 -11.98 -1.13
CA PHE A 327 -10.20 -13.08 -0.17
C PHE A 327 -10.44 -12.58 1.25
N SER A 328 -11.17 -13.36 2.03
CA SER A 328 -11.38 -13.10 3.46
C SER A 328 -10.42 -13.93 4.31
N TRP A 329 -9.56 -13.28 5.10
CA TRP A 329 -8.75 -13.97 6.10
C TRP A 329 -9.61 -14.75 7.11
N GLN A 330 -10.76 -14.20 7.50
CA GLN A 330 -11.62 -14.80 8.51
C GLN A 330 -12.37 -16.02 8.00
N HIS A 331 -12.89 -15.95 6.77
CA HIS A 331 -13.78 -16.98 6.22
C HIS A 331 -13.08 -17.95 5.27
N GLU A 332 -11.92 -17.59 4.73
CA GLU A 332 -11.27 -18.30 3.63
C GLU A 332 -9.80 -18.63 3.91
N ARG A 333 -9.39 -18.63 5.18
CA ARG A 333 -8.03 -18.99 5.59
C ARG A 333 -7.56 -20.33 5.04
N ASN A 334 -8.45 -21.30 4.96
CA ASN A 334 -8.19 -22.61 4.35
C ASN A 334 -7.83 -22.53 2.86
N LEU A 335 -8.36 -21.55 2.11
CA LEU A 335 -7.96 -21.30 0.72
C LEU A 335 -6.58 -20.64 0.66
N LEU A 336 -6.33 -19.65 1.52
CA LEU A 336 -5.04 -18.96 1.61
C LEU A 336 -3.90 -19.90 2.02
N GLU A 337 -4.17 -20.87 2.91
CA GLU A 337 -3.24 -21.94 3.29
C GLU A 337 -3.24 -23.12 2.30
N GLY A 338 -4.08 -23.05 1.26
CA GLY A 338 -4.16 -24.03 0.18
C GLY A 338 -4.64 -25.42 0.58
N ARG A 339 -5.44 -25.52 1.66
CA ARG A 339 -6.01 -26.77 2.21
C ARG A 339 -7.32 -27.22 1.54
N SER A 340 -7.99 -26.35 0.80
CA SER A 340 -9.32 -26.65 0.20
C SER A 340 -9.38 -26.41 -1.31
N ASN A 341 -8.23 -26.30 -1.98
CA ASN A 341 -8.18 -26.19 -3.43
C ASN A 341 -8.07 -27.59 -4.05
N GLU A 342 -9.12 -28.03 -4.76
CA GLU A 342 -9.19 -29.35 -5.41
C GLU A 342 -8.08 -29.55 -6.46
N ASN A 343 -7.57 -28.45 -7.02
CA ASN A 343 -6.47 -28.47 -7.98
C ASN A 343 -5.22 -27.85 -7.33
N GLN A 344 -4.50 -28.65 -6.54
CA GLN A 344 -3.37 -28.18 -5.71
C GLN A 344 -2.22 -27.54 -6.52
N ASP A 345 -2.17 -27.80 -7.84
CA ASP A 345 -1.11 -27.36 -8.74
C ASP A 345 -1.28 -25.92 -9.26
N LYS A 346 -2.49 -25.36 -9.20
CA LYS A 346 -2.75 -23.97 -9.64
C LYS A 346 -3.37 -23.12 -8.51
N PRO A 347 -2.88 -21.88 -8.29
CA PRO A 347 -3.52 -20.97 -7.35
C PRO A 347 -4.94 -20.61 -7.78
N LEU A 348 -5.81 -20.40 -6.80
CA LEU A 348 -7.15 -19.86 -7.05
C LEU A 348 -7.03 -18.38 -7.42
N PHE A 349 -7.47 -18.00 -8.62
CA PHE A 349 -7.37 -16.61 -9.11
C PHE A 349 -8.74 -15.90 -9.13
N ARG A 350 -8.83 -14.78 -8.39
CA ARG A 350 -10.02 -13.92 -8.36
C ARG A 350 -9.74 -12.56 -8.98
N ILE A 351 -10.69 -12.09 -9.79
CA ILE A 351 -10.75 -10.73 -10.34
C ILE A 351 -12.17 -10.19 -10.15
N THR A 352 -12.36 -8.89 -10.25
CA THR A 352 -13.69 -8.28 -10.31
C THR A 352 -14.27 -8.48 -11.70
N GLU A 353 -15.24 -9.39 -11.84
CA GLU A 353 -15.80 -9.83 -13.12
C GLU A 353 -16.90 -8.94 -13.69
N LYS A 354 -17.39 -7.98 -12.90
CA LYS A 354 -18.37 -6.98 -13.32
C LYS A 354 -18.24 -5.71 -12.48
N VAL A 355 -18.77 -4.61 -12.99
CA VAL A 355 -18.82 -3.34 -12.25
C VAL A 355 -19.50 -3.55 -10.90
N ARG A 356 -18.81 -3.17 -9.83
CA ARG A 356 -19.34 -3.18 -8.46
C ARG A 356 -20.06 -1.86 -8.21
N GLN A 357 -21.37 -1.95 -8.01
CA GLN A 357 -22.17 -0.80 -7.60
C GLN A 357 -21.81 -0.41 -6.16
N GLY A 358 -21.58 0.87 -5.90
CA GLY A 358 -21.21 1.37 -4.58
C GLY A 358 -19.72 1.27 -4.24
N SER A 359 -18.84 0.92 -5.19
CA SER A 359 -17.40 1.07 -5.00
C SER A 359 -17.02 2.53 -4.64
N TRP A 360 -17.77 3.52 -5.11
CA TRP A 360 -17.56 4.92 -4.77
C TRP A 360 -17.79 5.16 -3.27
N SER A 361 -18.79 4.53 -2.65
CA SER A 361 -19.07 4.72 -1.23
C SER A 361 -18.02 4.09 -0.32
N MET A 362 -17.19 3.18 -0.85
CA MET A 362 -16.04 2.59 -0.16
C MET A 362 -14.83 3.54 -0.10
N LEU A 363 -14.84 4.64 -0.87
CA LEU A 363 -13.80 5.66 -0.77
C LEU A 363 -13.95 6.49 0.52
N PRO A 364 -12.83 6.97 1.11
CA PRO A 364 -12.85 7.90 2.23
C PRO A 364 -13.82 9.06 2.00
N ILE A 365 -14.56 9.45 3.04
CA ILE A 365 -15.59 10.49 2.96
C ILE A 365 -14.98 11.82 2.48
N SER A 366 -13.80 12.15 2.99
CA SER A 366 -13.02 13.33 2.61
C SER A 366 -12.72 13.39 1.12
N ILE A 367 -12.19 12.31 0.52
CA ILE A 367 -11.92 12.23 -0.92
C ILE A 367 -13.21 12.44 -1.72
N ARG A 368 -14.32 11.81 -1.29
CA ARG A 368 -15.62 11.98 -1.96
C ARG A 368 -16.16 13.41 -1.88
N GLN A 369 -16.03 14.07 -0.73
CA GLN A 369 -16.47 15.45 -0.52
C GLN A 369 -15.61 16.42 -1.32
N TRP A 370 -14.30 16.22 -1.28
CA TRP A 370 -13.34 17.05 -2.00
C TRP A 370 -13.60 17.02 -3.52
N ILE A 371 -13.77 15.84 -4.11
CA ILE A 371 -14.11 15.71 -5.55
C ILE A 371 -15.47 16.34 -5.87
N LYS A 372 -16.43 16.32 -4.96
CA LYS A 372 -17.74 16.97 -5.18
C LYS A 372 -17.64 18.49 -5.14
N ASN A 373 -16.89 19.05 -4.20
CA ASN A 373 -16.75 20.49 -4.04
C ASN A 373 -15.98 21.13 -5.21
N GLU A 374 -15.01 20.42 -5.77
CA GLU A 374 -14.15 20.88 -6.88
C GLU A 374 -14.77 20.69 -8.29
N ASN A 375 -15.96 20.09 -8.35
CA ASN A 375 -16.76 19.92 -9.57
C ASN A 375 -18.00 20.84 -9.62
N ASN A 376 -18.25 21.59 -8.53
CA ASN A 376 -19.21 22.69 -8.49
C ASN A 376 -18.45 24.01 -8.63
#